data_AF-A0A8S3WRH5-F1
#
_entry.id   AF-A0A8S3WRH5-F1
#
_cell.length_a   1.000
_cell.length_b   1.000
_cell.length_c   1.000
_cell.angle_alpha   90.00
_cell.angle_beta   90.00
_cell.angle_gamma   90.00
#
_symmetry.space_group_name_H-M   'P 1'
#
loop_
_entity.id
_entity.type
_entity.pdbx_description
1 polymer ?
#
loop_
_entity_poly.entity_id
_entity_poly.type
_entity_poly.pdbx_seq_one_letter_code
_entity_poly.pdbx_strand_id
1 'polypeptide(L)'
;MDANSVKSIKQIEGRKGKDGYLLLELSDETESEKWNQGAKMKMLKINDILLNAPMIYDKGKDRIMLRRALTKANKIILWNAKKQLGSEYKHIWFKNGKIFARNGDKNKIITIRRIEDIQKLAK
;
A
#
# COMPACT_ATOMS: atom_id res chain seq x y z
N MET A 1 14.19 9.17 -8.40
CA MET A 1 12.90 8.96 -9.07
C MET A 1 13.02 9.64 -10.41
N ASP A 2 12.89 8.91 -11.50
CA ASP A 2 12.92 9.48 -12.84
C ASP A 2 11.49 9.49 -13.40
N ALA A 3 11.01 10.65 -13.85
CA ALA A 3 9.67 10.78 -14.43
C ALA A 3 9.55 9.99 -15.75
N ASN A 4 10.67 9.81 -16.47
CA ASN A 4 10.69 9.06 -17.73
C ASN A 4 10.50 7.56 -17.54
N SER A 5 10.55 7.05 -16.30
CA SER A 5 10.24 5.63 -16.04
C SER A 5 8.75 5.33 -15.96
N VAL A 6 7.86 6.32 -16.09
CA VAL A 6 6.40 6.11 -16.14
C VAL A 6 5.97 5.69 -17.54
N LYS A 7 5.42 4.48 -17.66
CA LYS A 7 4.86 3.95 -18.91
C LYS A 7 3.41 4.38 -19.13
N SER A 8 2.60 4.34 -18.07
CA SER A 8 1.18 4.68 -18.17
C SER A 8 0.65 5.24 -16.85
N ILE A 9 -0.38 6.08 -16.97
CA ILE A 9 -1.11 6.68 -15.85
C ILE A 9 -2.60 6.44 -16.10
N LYS A 10 -3.29 5.87 -15.12
CA LYS A 10 -4.74 5.64 -15.17
C LYS A 10 -5.42 6.18 -13.92
N GLN A 11 -6.46 6.99 -14.10
CA GLN A 11 -7.33 7.38 -13.00
C GLN A 11 -8.32 6.25 -12.69
N ILE A 12 -8.40 5.89 -11.40
CA ILE A 12 -9.36 4.93 -10.89
C ILE A 12 -10.34 5.68 -10.00
N GLU A 13 -11.61 5.60 -10.34
CA GLU A 13 -12.66 6.22 -9.55
C GLU A 13 -12.79 5.56 -8.17
N GLY A 14 -13.06 6.40 -7.17
CA GLY A 14 -13.35 5.96 -5.82
C GLY A 14 -14.75 5.37 -5.74
N ARG A 15 -14.99 4.60 -4.67
CA ARG A 15 -16.36 4.18 -4.32
C ARG A 15 -17.10 5.35 -3.70
N LYS A 16 -18.45 5.29 -3.66
CA LYS A 16 -19.30 6.34 -3.09
C LYS A 16 -18.74 6.87 -1.75
N GLY A 17 -18.44 8.16 -1.71
CA GLY A 17 -17.87 8.85 -0.54
C GLY A 17 -16.37 8.64 -0.30
N LYS A 18 -15.62 8.09 -1.26
CA LYS A 18 -14.17 7.96 -1.22
C LYS A 18 -13.54 8.54 -2.48
N ASP A 19 -12.38 9.15 -2.31
CA ASP A 19 -11.59 9.65 -3.43
C ASP A 19 -11.10 8.51 -4.32
N GLY A 20 -10.93 8.84 -5.59
CA GLY A 20 -10.22 7.99 -6.53
C GLY A 20 -8.71 7.96 -6.26
N TYR A 21 -7.99 7.22 -7.09
CA TYR A 21 -6.53 7.21 -7.05
C TYR A 21 -5.94 7.08 -8.45
N LEU A 22 -4.69 7.51 -8.59
CA LEU A 22 -3.92 7.29 -9.82
C LEU A 22 -3.17 5.97 -9.72
N LEU A 23 -3.32 5.14 -10.74
CA LEU A 23 -2.54 3.94 -10.95
C LEU A 23 -1.43 4.25 -11.95
N LEU A 24 -0.18 4.12 -11.49
CA LEU A 24 1.02 4.32 -12.28
C LEU A 24 1.60 2.95 -12.67
N GLU A 25 1.92 2.79 -13.94
CA GLU A 25 2.74 1.69 -14.44
C GLU A 25 4.15 2.21 -14.72
N LEU A 26 5.16 1.57 -14.14
CA LEU A 26 6.56 1.96 -14.28
C LEU A 26 7.30 1.00 -15.21
N SER A 27 8.48 1.40 -15.67
CA SER A 27 9.31 0.64 -16.61
C SER A 27 9.59 -0.77 -16.12
N ASP A 28 9.93 -0.89 -14.84
CA ASP A 28 10.35 -2.12 -14.20
C ASP A 28 10.17 -2.07 -12.67
N GLU A 29 10.44 -3.21 -12.02
CA GLU A 29 10.30 -3.40 -10.58
C GLU A 29 11.30 -2.57 -9.78
N THR A 30 12.49 -2.29 -10.33
CA THR A 30 13.55 -1.52 -9.67
C THR A 30 13.13 -0.06 -9.54
N GLU A 31 12.60 0.53 -10.61
CA GLU A 31 12.03 1.88 -10.58
C GLU A 31 10.83 1.95 -9.64
N SER A 32 9.96 0.94 -9.65
CA SER A 32 8.86 0.84 -8.69
C SER A 32 9.33 0.84 -7.24
N GLU A 33 10.41 0.14 -6.92
CA GLU A 33 10.99 0.14 -5.58
C GLU A 33 11.60 1.49 -5.22
N LYS A 34 12.37 2.12 -6.12
CA LYS A 34 12.95 3.46 -5.90
C LYS A 34 11.88 4.51 -5.59
N TRP A 35 10.78 4.51 -6.35
CA TRP A 35 9.65 5.42 -6.12
C TRP A 35 8.98 5.16 -4.77
N ASN A 36 8.71 3.90 -4.42
CA ASN A 36 8.13 3.55 -3.12
C ASN A 36 9.04 3.92 -1.94
N GLN A 37 10.35 3.74 -2.07
CA GLN A 37 11.31 4.08 -1.02
C GLN A 37 11.42 5.59 -0.83
N GLY A 38 11.62 6.34 -1.92
CA GLY A 38 11.73 7.79 -1.82
C GLY A 38 10.44 8.46 -1.32
N ALA A 39 9.26 7.92 -1.66
CA ALA A 39 7.99 8.45 -1.16
C ALA A 39 7.85 8.27 0.37
N LYS A 40 8.33 7.15 0.92
CA LYS A 40 8.35 6.92 2.37
C LYS A 40 9.29 7.88 3.10
N MET A 41 10.43 8.21 2.50
CA MET A 41 11.40 9.13 3.08
C MET A 41 10.89 10.58 3.08
N LYS A 42 10.25 11.01 1.98
CA LYS A 42 9.92 12.41 1.76
C LYS A 42 8.57 12.84 2.36
N MET A 43 7.70 11.90 2.70
CA MET A 43 6.33 12.16 3.21
C MET A 43 5.61 13.28 2.43
N LEU A 44 5.46 13.09 1.12
CA LEU A 44 4.91 14.10 0.19
C LEU A 44 3.57 14.67 0.68
N LYS A 45 3.49 15.99 0.80
CA LYS A 45 2.27 16.74 1.09
C LYS A 45 1.72 17.37 -0.19
N ILE A 46 0.44 17.71 -0.19
CA ILE A 46 -0.19 18.39 -1.33
C ILE A 46 0.54 19.70 -1.67
N ASN A 47 0.93 20.48 -0.66
CA ASN A 47 1.65 21.73 -0.85
C ASN A 47 3.07 21.58 -1.42
N ASP A 48 3.68 20.39 -1.34
CA ASP A 48 4.97 20.14 -1.98
C ASP A 48 4.84 20.08 -3.51
N ILE A 49 3.62 19.96 -4.03
CA ILE A 49 3.31 19.80 -5.46
C ILE A 49 2.45 20.97 -5.97
N LEU A 50 1.43 21.38 -5.20
CA LEU A 50 0.49 22.44 -5.57
C LEU A 50 0.77 23.68 -4.74
N LEU A 51 1.42 24.67 -5.36
CA LEU A 51 1.68 25.99 -4.75
C LEU A 51 0.38 26.69 -4.32
N ASN A 52 -0.73 26.44 -5.02
CA ASN A 52 -2.05 27.00 -4.75
C ASN A 52 -3.10 25.88 -4.58
N ALA A 53 -2.90 25.00 -3.60
CA ALA A 53 -3.89 23.96 -3.28
C ALA A 53 -5.27 24.60 -2.95
N PRO A 54 -6.37 24.05 -3.50
CA PRO A 54 -7.73 24.50 -3.17
C PRO A 54 -7.98 24.52 -1.66
N MET A 55 -8.79 25.47 -1.16
CA MET A 55 -9.14 25.57 0.27
C MET A 55 -9.81 24.32 0.85
N ILE A 56 -10.26 23.41 0.00
CA ILE A 56 -10.85 22.12 0.35
C ILE A 56 -9.83 21.20 1.03
N TYR A 57 -8.53 21.39 0.73
CA TYR A 57 -7.46 20.62 1.33
C TYR A 57 -6.89 21.36 2.54
N ASP A 58 -6.69 20.64 3.65
CA ASP A 58 -5.95 21.15 4.79
C ASP A 58 -4.47 21.19 4.39
N LYS A 59 -4.03 22.41 4.05
CA LYS A 59 -2.69 22.78 3.59
C LYS A 59 -1.55 22.20 4.45
N GLY A 60 -1.80 21.78 5.69
CA GLY A 60 -0.80 21.17 6.57
C GLY A 60 -0.87 19.64 6.71
N LYS A 61 -2.02 19.02 6.41
CA LYS A 61 -2.32 17.63 6.82
C LYS A 61 -2.50 16.65 5.67
N ASP A 62 -2.91 17.11 4.50
CA ASP A 62 -3.22 16.21 3.40
C ASP A 62 -1.95 15.69 2.73
N ARG A 63 -1.76 14.37 2.82
CA ARG A 63 -0.56 13.65 2.37
C ARG A 63 -0.86 12.86 1.11
N ILE A 64 0.07 12.91 0.18
CA ILE A 64 0.04 12.09 -1.02
C ILE A 64 0.69 10.75 -0.68
N MET A 65 -0.12 9.69 -0.73
CA MET A 65 0.35 8.35 -0.45
C MET A 65 0.70 7.61 -1.73
N LEU A 66 1.99 7.32 -1.92
CA LEU A 66 2.43 6.39 -2.95
C LEU A 66 2.61 4.99 -2.34
N ARG A 67 1.97 4.00 -2.94
CA ARG A 67 2.00 2.61 -2.47
C ARG A 67 1.99 1.67 -3.67
N ARG A 68 2.69 0.53 -3.55
CA ARG A 68 2.61 -0.54 -4.54
C ARG A 68 1.17 -1.06 -4.68
N ALA A 69 0.71 -1.17 -5.92
CA ALA A 69 -0.60 -1.72 -6.23
C ALA A 69 -0.66 -3.21 -5.87
N LEU A 70 -1.70 -3.60 -5.13
CA LEU A 70 -1.98 -5.00 -4.83
C LEU A 70 -2.78 -5.62 -5.98
N THR A 71 -2.38 -6.82 -6.40
CA THR A 71 -3.21 -7.67 -7.26
C THR A 71 -4.52 -8.03 -6.56
N LYS A 72 -5.57 -8.36 -7.32
CA LYS A 72 -6.87 -8.76 -6.77
C LYS A 72 -6.74 -9.94 -5.80
N ALA A 73 -5.93 -10.93 -6.16
CA ALA A 73 -5.64 -12.09 -5.30
C ALA A 73 -4.97 -11.67 -3.97
N ASN A 74 -3.92 -10.85 -4.03
CA ASN A 74 -3.23 -10.39 -2.81
C ASN A 74 -4.15 -9.52 -1.92
N LYS A 75 -5.04 -8.71 -2.51
CA LYS A 75 -6.06 -7.96 -1.74
C LYS A 75 -6.97 -8.91 -0.96
N ILE A 76 -7.44 -9.98 -1.60
CA ILE A 76 -8.34 -10.97 -0.96
C ILE A 76 -7.61 -11.68 0.18
N ILE A 77 -6.39 -12.16 -0.05
CA ILE A 77 -5.63 -12.89 0.99
C ILE A 77 -5.33 -11.95 2.16
N LEU A 78 -4.88 -10.71 1.89
CA LEU A 78 -4.55 -9.75 2.93
C LEU A 78 -5.77 -9.38 3.77
N TRP A 79 -6.93 -9.17 3.14
CA TRP A 79 -8.17 -8.86 3.84
C TRP A 79 -8.61 -10.02 4.73
N ASN A 80 -8.58 -11.26 4.22
CA ASN A 80 -8.92 -12.44 5.01
C ASN A 80 -7.95 -12.65 6.17
N ALA A 81 -6.65 -12.47 5.94
CA ALA A 81 -5.64 -12.59 7.00
C ALA A 81 -5.92 -11.58 8.12
N LYS A 82 -6.17 -10.31 7.78
CA LYS A 82 -6.51 -9.29 8.79
C LYS A 82 -7.79 -9.59 9.56
N LYS A 83 -8.80 -10.14 8.88
CA LYS A 83 -10.09 -10.45 9.50
C LYS A 83 -9.99 -11.64 10.46
N GLN A 84 -9.29 -12.71 10.06
CA GLN A 84 -9.27 -13.96 10.81
C GLN A 84 -8.16 -14.00 11.86
N LEU A 85 -7.00 -13.41 11.57
CA LEU A 85 -5.82 -13.48 12.44
C LEU A 85 -5.61 -12.22 13.27
N GLY A 86 -6.44 -11.19 13.11
CA GLY A 86 -6.22 -9.87 13.73
C GLY A 86 -6.25 -9.85 15.26
N SER A 87 -6.95 -10.80 15.89
CA SER A 87 -6.98 -10.97 17.35
C SER A 87 -5.66 -11.54 17.90
N GLU A 88 -5.04 -12.47 17.17
CA GLU A 88 -3.85 -13.19 17.62
C GLU A 88 -2.55 -12.56 17.11
N TYR A 89 -2.59 -11.96 15.92
CA TYR A 89 -1.42 -11.40 15.25
C TYR A 89 -1.49 -9.88 15.28
N LYS A 90 -0.71 -9.28 16.21
CA LYS A 90 -0.56 -7.83 16.37
C LYS A 90 -0.26 -7.11 15.04
N HIS A 91 0.55 -7.72 14.17
CA HIS A 91 0.97 -7.09 12.91
C HIS A 91 0.68 -7.99 11.71
N ILE A 92 -0.11 -7.49 10.76
CA ILE A 92 -0.37 -8.13 9.46
C ILE A 92 -0.20 -7.10 8.35
N TRP A 93 0.78 -7.31 7.47
CA TRP A 93 1.16 -6.35 6.44
C TRP A 93 1.55 -7.02 5.12
N PHE A 94 1.59 -6.22 4.06
CA PHE A 94 2.05 -6.64 2.74
C PHE A 94 3.39 -5.98 2.41
N LYS A 95 4.33 -6.75 1.86
CA LYS A 95 5.61 -6.25 1.34
C LYS A 95 6.09 -7.15 0.20
N ASN A 96 6.54 -6.56 -0.90
CA ASN A 96 7.17 -7.24 -2.04
C ASN A 96 6.39 -8.47 -2.54
N GLY A 97 5.09 -8.32 -2.79
CA GLY A 97 4.26 -9.41 -3.31
C GLY A 97 3.81 -10.43 -2.26
N LYS A 98 4.27 -10.31 -1.01
CA LYS A 98 4.04 -11.29 0.05
C LYS A 98 3.29 -10.66 1.22
N ILE A 99 2.48 -11.48 1.88
CA ILE A 99 1.76 -11.08 3.10
C ILE A 99 2.51 -11.68 4.28
N PHE A 100 2.70 -10.88 5.31
CA PHE A 100 3.41 -11.25 6.52
C PHE A 100 2.51 -11.06 7.73
N ALA A 101 2.64 -11.95 8.70
CA ALA A 101 1.97 -11.87 9.99
C ALA A 101 3.00 -12.06 11.12
N ARG A 102 2.80 -11.35 12.22
CA ARG A 102 3.66 -11.44 13.41
C ARG A 102 2.83 -11.23 14.67
N ASN A 103 2.92 -12.19 15.59
CA ASN A 103 2.29 -12.11 16.90
C ASN A 103 3.21 -11.33 17.86
N GLY A 104 3.16 -10.00 17.88
CA GLY A 104 4.01 -9.19 18.78
C GLY A 104 5.43 -8.92 18.27
N ASP A 105 6.19 -8.12 19.02
CA ASP A 105 7.40 -7.44 18.50
C ASP A 105 8.70 -8.25 18.59
N LYS A 106 8.67 -9.42 19.22
CA LYS A 106 9.81 -10.36 19.33
C LYS A 106 9.58 -11.70 18.63
N ASN A 107 8.37 -11.99 18.19
CA ASN A 107 8.05 -13.29 17.60
C ASN A 107 8.50 -13.41 16.14
N LYS A 108 8.55 -14.65 15.65
CA LYS A 108 8.92 -14.96 14.27
C LYS A 108 7.92 -14.38 13.27
N ILE A 109 8.42 -13.89 12.15
CA ILE A 109 7.59 -13.41 11.04
C ILE A 109 7.14 -14.63 10.23
N ILE A 110 5.84 -14.78 10.06
CA ILE A 110 5.22 -15.83 9.25
C ILE A 110 4.83 -15.24 7.89
N THR A 111 5.05 -15.99 6.82
CA THR A 111 4.64 -15.59 5.46
C THR A 111 3.34 -16.31 5.11
N ILE A 112 2.32 -15.55 4.72
CA ILE A 112 1.03 -16.05 4.24
C ILE A 112 1.04 -15.97 2.72
N ARG A 113 0.92 -17.12 2.04
CA ARG A 113 0.94 -17.20 0.57
C ARG A 113 -0.43 -17.50 0.00
N ARG A 114 -1.27 -18.22 0.75
CA ARG A 114 -2.60 -18.65 0.32
C ARG A 114 -3.62 -18.58 1.45
N ILE A 115 -4.89 -18.83 1.13
CA ILE A 115 -5.98 -18.82 2.11
C ILE A 115 -5.84 -19.99 3.10
N GLU A 116 -5.33 -21.13 2.66
CA GLU A 116 -5.14 -22.31 3.51
C GLU A 116 -4.12 -22.04 4.63
N ASP A 117 -3.13 -21.19 4.38
CA ASP A 117 -2.18 -20.77 5.42
C ASP A 117 -2.90 -20.01 6.55
N ILE A 118 -3.90 -19.18 6.21
CA ILE A 118 -4.69 -18.43 7.18
C ILE A 118 -5.48 -19.40 8.06
N GLN A 119 -6.12 -20.40 7.44
CA GLN A 119 -6.91 -21.41 8.16
C GLN A 119 -6.06 -22.26 9.10
N LYS A 120 -4.80 -22.55 8.74
CA LYS A 120 -3.86 -23.26 9.61
C LYS A 120 -3.41 -22.42 10.80
N LEU A 121 -3.32 -21.10 10.62
CA LEU A 121 -2.86 -20.16 11.66
C LEU A 121 -3.98 -19.68 12.59
N ALA A 122 -5.25 -19.84 12.19
CA ALA A 122 -6.43 -19.50 12.99
C ALA A 122 -6.97 -20.67 13.83
N LYS A 123 -6.20 -21.76 13.92
CA LYS A 123 -6.48 -22.95 14.74
C LYS A 123 -5.58 -22.93 15.96
#